data_AF-A0A7X7F4G9-F1
#
_entry.id   AF-A0A7X7F4G9-F1
#
_cell.length_a   1.000
_cell.length_b   1.000
_cell.length_c   1.000
_cell.angle_alpha   90.00
_cell.angle_beta   90.00
_cell.angle_gamma   90.00
#
_symmetry.space_group_name_H-M   'P 1'
#
loop_
_entity.id
_entity.type
_entity.pdbx_description
1 polymer ?
#
loop_
_entity_poly.entity_id
_entity_poly.type
_entity_poly.pdbx_seq_one_letter_code
_entity_poly.pdbx_strand_id
1 'polypeptide(L)'
;MSVATTCNTTTIVLSRGETRVKRLSRLHPIRVSSVADVKRTVASARESSLWICFERALTDALLRSVDWPAKSLGDALIVHTSSLASMIVLGKCFRRVAFCVEDGLLRDSELSEALTSPKRDYLFIGGSVDHASETITLWRGNLEPITVRFSAFPKAGDGTVPDFGRFRLTDCGQTIKLGDYEASTDSILYEYDAEYRREVRRNREKNEKSFGACLRRLRKQRRLGRDKFAPLSEKTIARIERGEVDRVHPRTMSLLAATLQVRPEEINEY
;
A
#
# COMPACT_ATOMS: atom_id res chain seq x y z
N MET A 1 8.01 17.54 -9.03
CA MET A 1 8.27 17.15 -7.63
C MET A 1 7.16 17.76 -6.81
N SER A 2 6.19 16.96 -6.36
CA SER A 2 5.17 17.43 -5.43
C SER A 2 5.75 17.26 -4.03
N VAL A 3 5.82 18.36 -3.28
CA VAL A 3 6.18 18.36 -1.88
C VAL A 3 5.12 17.51 -1.19
N ALA A 4 5.51 16.34 -0.69
CA ALA A 4 4.67 15.54 0.18
C ALA A 4 4.45 16.36 1.45
N THR A 5 3.37 17.15 1.48
CA THR A 5 2.84 17.71 2.71
C THR A 5 2.51 16.51 3.59
N THR A 6 3.40 16.19 4.52
CA THR A 6 3.11 15.24 5.59
C THR A 6 1.99 15.86 6.42
N CYS A 7 0.75 15.67 6.00
CA CYS A 7 -0.40 15.87 6.87
C CYS A 7 -0.19 14.94 8.06
N ASN A 8 0.22 15.51 9.19
CA ASN A 8 0.31 14.81 10.46
C ASN A 8 -1.06 14.19 10.76
N THR A 9 -1.19 12.92 10.42
CA THR A 9 -2.40 12.13 10.59
C THR A 9 -2.44 11.74 12.06
N THR A 10 -3.43 12.24 12.80
CA THR A 10 -3.62 11.84 14.20
C THR A 10 -4.25 10.46 14.22
N THR A 11 -3.53 9.46 14.72
CA THR A 11 -4.09 8.11 14.89
C THR A 11 -4.74 7.99 16.27
N ILE A 12 -5.99 7.57 16.30
CA ILE A 12 -6.78 7.36 17.51
C ILE A 12 -7.15 5.88 17.57
N VAL A 13 -6.87 5.21 18.69
CA VAL A 13 -7.15 3.78 18.86
C VAL A 13 -8.16 3.60 19.97
N LEU A 14 -9.35 3.09 19.62
CA LEU A 14 -10.36 2.69 20.59
C LEU A 14 -10.04 1.27 21.08
N SER A 15 -9.38 1.18 22.23
CA SER A 15 -8.97 -0.08 22.85
C SER A 15 -8.77 0.07 24.36
N ARG A 16 -9.46 -0.77 25.14
CA ARG A 16 -9.20 -0.99 26.56
C ARG A 16 -7.91 -1.78 26.78
N GLY A 17 -7.48 -2.60 25.82
CA GLY A 17 -6.21 -3.34 25.91
C GLY A 17 -5.01 -2.45 25.61
N GLU A 18 -4.05 -2.38 26.53
CA GLU A 18 -2.82 -1.59 26.35
C GLU A 18 -1.79 -2.28 25.43
N THR A 19 -1.69 -3.61 25.50
CA THR A 19 -0.72 -4.41 24.72
C THR A 19 -0.88 -4.21 23.22
N ARG A 20 -2.12 -4.19 22.73
CA ARG A 20 -2.42 -3.97 21.30
C ARG A 20 -1.99 -2.58 20.84
N VAL A 21 -2.28 -1.55 21.65
CA VAL A 21 -1.86 -0.17 21.35
C VAL A 21 -0.33 -0.04 21.30
N LYS A 22 0.39 -0.72 22.20
CA LYS A 22 1.87 -0.75 22.18
C LYS A 22 2.44 -1.32 20.87
N ARG A 23 1.78 -2.32 20.29
CA ARG A 23 2.18 -2.91 19.00
C ARG A 23 1.93 -1.98 17.80
N LEU A 24 1.05 -0.99 17.96
CA LEU A 24 0.75 0.06 16.98
C LEU A 24 1.57 1.34 17.21
N SER A 25 2.65 1.28 18.01
CA SER A 25 3.40 2.45 18.46
C SER A 25 4.00 3.31 17.35
N ARG A 26 4.31 2.75 16.17
CA ARG A 26 4.84 3.56 15.03
C ARG A 26 3.82 4.57 14.51
N LEU A 27 2.53 4.34 14.75
CA LEU A 27 1.46 5.30 14.42
C LEU A 27 1.34 6.44 15.44
N HIS A 28 2.10 6.38 16.54
CA HIS A 28 2.01 7.29 17.69
C HIS A 28 0.55 7.49 18.16
N PRO A 29 -0.17 6.38 18.47
CA PRO A 29 -1.61 6.44 18.65
C PRO A 29 -2.01 7.11 19.97
N ILE A 30 -3.09 7.88 19.92
CA ILE A 30 -3.82 8.30 21.12
C ILE A 30 -4.74 7.15 21.53
N ARG A 31 -4.45 6.53 22.67
CA ARG A 31 -5.31 5.49 23.24
C ARG A 31 -6.55 6.12 23.84
N VAL A 32 -7.71 5.58 23.48
CA VAL A 32 -9.00 5.93 24.05
C VAL A 32 -9.63 4.65 24.59
N SER A 33 -9.78 4.57 25.92
CA SER A 33 -10.24 3.35 26.60
C SER A 33 -11.52 3.55 27.42
N SER A 34 -12.04 4.77 27.51
CA SER A 34 -13.25 5.09 28.29
C SER A 34 -14.23 5.94 27.49
N VAL A 35 -15.51 5.90 27.87
CA VAL A 35 -16.57 6.72 27.24
C VAL A 35 -16.30 8.22 27.41
N ALA A 36 -15.76 8.63 28.55
CA ALA A 36 -15.40 10.03 28.79
C ALA A 36 -14.27 10.49 27.84
N ASP A 37 -13.28 9.63 27.59
CA ASP A 37 -12.20 9.90 26.64
C ASP A 37 -12.74 9.98 25.22
N VAL A 38 -13.63 9.07 24.83
CA VAL A 38 -14.27 9.09 23.50
C VAL A 38 -14.92 10.45 23.23
N LYS A 39 -15.74 10.95 24.15
CA LYS A 39 -16.42 12.24 23.99
C LYS A 39 -15.42 13.39 23.80
N ARG A 40 -14.35 13.42 24.59
CA ARG A 40 -13.28 14.43 24.47
C ARG A 40 -12.56 14.33 23.13
N THR A 41 -12.22 13.12 22.70
CA THR A 41 -11.48 12.90 21.45
C THR A 41 -12.33 13.24 20.23
N VAL A 42 -13.62 12.89 20.21
CA VAL A 42 -14.57 13.27 19.14
C VAL A 42 -14.64 14.79 18.97
N ALA A 43 -14.70 15.55 20.06
CA ALA A 43 -14.71 17.01 20.01
C ALA A 43 -13.44 17.57 19.32
N SER A 44 -12.27 16.98 19.61
CA SER A 44 -10.97 17.40 19.05
C SER A 44 -10.63 16.81 17.67
N ALA A 45 -11.45 15.91 17.15
CA ALA A 45 -11.19 15.18 15.91
C ALA A 45 -11.16 16.11 14.69
N ARG A 46 -10.28 15.76 13.75
CA ARG A 46 -10.06 16.45 12.47
C ARG A 46 -10.31 15.51 11.29
N GLU A 47 -10.53 16.05 10.11
CA GLU A 47 -10.70 15.27 8.87
C GLU A 47 -9.46 14.44 8.48
N SER A 48 -8.29 14.79 9.01
CA SER A 48 -7.04 14.05 8.84
C SER A 48 -6.83 12.97 9.90
N SER A 49 -7.83 12.68 10.75
CA SER A 49 -7.68 11.67 11.80
C SER A 49 -7.92 10.27 11.24
N LEU A 50 -7.16 9.30 11.75
CA LEU A 50 -7.39 7.88 11.50
C LEU A 50 -7.87 7.22 12.79
N TRP A 51 -9.06 6.64 12.75
CA TRP A 51 -9.63 5.91 13.88
C TRP A 51 -9.48 4.41 13.67
N ILE A 52 -8.90 3.71 14.63
CA ILE A 52 -8.82 2.25 14.64
C ILE A 52 -9.65 1.74 15.81
N CYS A 53 -10.76 1.08 15.49
CA CYS A 53 -11.81 0.74 16.42
C CYS A 53 -11.85 -0.78 16.63
N PHE A 54 -11.24 -1.25 17.73
CA PHE A 54 -11.23 -2.68 18.06
C PHE A 54 -12.43 -3.11 18.89
N GLU A 55 -13.11 -2.17 19.55
CA GLU A 55 -14.19 -2.49 20.50
C GLU A 55 -15.51 -1.84 20.13
N ARG A 56 -16.52 -2.68 19.87
CA ARG A 56 -17.89 -2.24 19.58
C ARG A 56 -18.43 -1.26 20.63
N ALA A 57 -18.24 -1.53 21.92
CA ALA A 57 -18.79 -0.68 22.98
C ALA A 57 -18.23 0.76 22.94
N LEU A 58 -16.95 0.93 22.57
CA LEU A 58 -16.33 2.25 22.41
C LEU A 58 -16.75 2.90 21.09
N THR A 59 -16.89 2.14 20.01
CA THR A 59 -17.45 2.63 18.74
C THR A 59 -18.89 3.13 18.92
N ASP A 60 -19.73 2.40 19.65
CA ASP A 60 -21.10 2.82 19.94
C ASP A 60 -21.13 4.07 20.83
N ALA A 61 -20.19 4.19 21.77
CA ALA A 61 -20.03 5.41 22.56
C ALA A 61 -19.58 6.59 21.71
N LEU A 62 -18.75 6.36 20.69
CA LEU A 62 -18.35 7.36 19.72
C LEU A 62 -19.57 7.87 18.95
N LEU A 63 -20.37 6.96 18.40
CA LEU A 63 -21.56 7.31 17.63
C LEU A 63 -22.58 8.10 18.47
N ARG A 64 -22.73 7.78 19.76
CA ARG A 64 -23.58 8.55 20.70
C ARG A 64 -23.01 9.92 21.08
N SER A 65 -21.70 10.13 20.88
CA SER A 65 -21.01 11.38 21.23
C SER A 65 -20.90 12.35 20.06
N VAL A 66 -21.34 11.95 18.86
CA VAL A 66 -21.33 12.80 17.67
C VAL A 66 -22.57 13.68 17.67
N ASP A 67 -22.36 15.00 17.57
CA ASP A 67 -23.42 15.97 17.31
C ASP A 67 -23.84 15.92 15.83
N TRP A 68 -25.13 16.08 15.55
CA TRP A 68 -25.68 16.00 14.20
C TRP A 68 -26.14 17.39 13.69
N PRO A 69 -25.83 17.77 12.43
CA PRO A 69 -25.10 17.00 11.42
C PRO A 69 -23.62 16.81 11.78
N ALA A 70 -23.10 15.59 11.57
CA ALA A 70 -21.74 15.25 11.93
C ALA A 70 -20.73 16.00 11.06
N LYS A 71 -19.76 16.67 11.70
CA LYS A 71 -18.49 16.98 11.02
C LYS A 71 -17.76 15.68 10.70
N SER A 72 -17.00 15.67 9.60
CA SER A 72 -16.15 14.50 9.29
C SER A 72 -15.12 14.28 10.39
N LEU A 73 -15.10 13.07 10.94
CA LEU A 73 -14.13 12.62 11.94
C LEU A 73 -12.84 12.08 11.30
N GLY A 74 -12.73 12.12 9.97
CA GLY A 74 -11.63 11.56 9.19
C GLY A 74 -11.96 10.19 8.62
N ASP A 75 -11.04 9.24 8.71
CA ASP A 75 -11.24 7.87 8.22
C ASP A 75 -11.26 6.86 9.39
N ALA A 76 -11.95 5.74 9.19
CA ALA A 76 -12.10 4.70 10.22
C ALA A 76 -11.80 3.29 9.72
N LEU A 77 -11.08 2.53 10.53
CA LEU A 77 -10.89 1.10 10.44
C LEU A 77 -11.64 0.44 11.59
N ILE A 78 -12.74 -0.25 11.29
CA ILE A 78 -13.60 -0.94 12.24
C ILE A 78 -13.21 -2.42 12.26
N VAL A 79 -12.67 -2.88 13.38
CA VAL A 79 -12.15 -4.26 13.56
C VAL A 79 -13.08 -5.05 14.47
N HIS A 80 -14.37 -5.00 14.18
CA HIS A 80 -15.39 -5.80 14.85
C HIS A 80 -16.64 -5.86 13.98
N THR A 81 -17.47 -6.89 14.20
CA THR A 81 -18.77 -6.96 13.52
C THR A 81 -19.65 -5.78 13.96
N SER A 82 -20.32 -5.15 13.00
CA SER A 82 -21.20 -4.00 13.20
C SER A 82 -22.58 -4.30 12.60
N SER A 83 -23.65 -3.71 13.16
CA SER A 83 -24.98 -3.82 12.55
C SER A 83 -25.06 -2.97 11.29
N LEU A 84 -25.96 -3.30 10.37
CA LEU A 84 -26.21 -2.48 9.17
C LEU A 84 -26.55 -1.03 9.52
N ALA A 85 -27.36 -0.82 10.55
CA ALA A 85 -27.69 0.51 11.04
C ALA A 85 -26.43 1.29 11.47
N SER A 86 -25.54 0.67 12.25
CA SER A 86 -24.28 1.32 12.65
C SER A 86 -23.38 1.62 11.44
N MET A 87 -23.32 0.73 10.44
CA MET A 87 -22.52 0.95 9.23
C MET A 87 -22.97 2.18 8.45
N ILE A 88 -24.29 2.40 8.31
CA ILE A 88 -24.86 3.58 7.65
C ILE A 88 -24.48 4.86 8.39
N VAL A 89 -24.54 4.85 9.73
CA VAL A 89 -24.19 6.01 10.55
C VAL A 89 -22.69 6.30 10.47
N LEU A 90 -21.84 5.27 10.56
CA LEU A 90 -20.39 5.39 10.41
C LEU A 90 -20.01 6.03 9.07
N GLY A 91 -20.67 5.63 7.97
CA GLY A 91 -20.46 6.24 6.66
C GLY A 91 -20.84 7.72 6.56
N LYS A 92 -21.62 8.24 7.51
CA LYS A 92 -21.91 9.68 7.63
C LYS A 92 -20.91 10.42 8.51
N CYS A 93 -20.30 9.74 9.49
CA CYS A 93 -19.32 10.33 10.40
C CYS A 93 -17.91 10.37 9.80
N PHE A 94 -17.59 9.44 8.91
CA PHE A 94 -16.25 9.24 8.37
C PHE A 94 -16.26 9.31 6.85
N ARG A 95 -15.19 9.86 6.28
CA ARG A 95 -14.99 9.94 4.82
C ARG A 95 -14.79 8.56 4.21
N ARG A 96 -13.99 7.71 4.84
CA ARG A 96 -13.78 6.31 4.46
C ARG A 96 -13.95 5.41 5.68
N VAL A 97 -14.59 4.27 5.47
CA VAL A 97 -14.76 3.26 6.52
C VAL A 97 -14.37 1.89 5.96
N ALA A 98 -13.37 1.26 6.58
CA ALA A 98 -13.03 -0.14 6.35
C ALA A 98 -13.60 -1.02 7.45
N PHE A 99 -14.18 -2.16 7.08
CA PHE A 99 -14.79 -3.10 8.02
C PHE A 99 -14.05 -4.43 7.96
N CYS A 100 -13.19 -4.70 8.93
CA CYS A 100 -12.42 -5.94 8.99
C CYS A 100 -12.90 -6.79 10.18
N VAL A 101 -12.77 -8.10 10.03
CA VAL A 101 -12.74 -9.03 11.16
C VAL A 101 -11.28 -9.27 11.57
N GLU A 102 -11.02 -9.61 12.83
CA GLU A 102 -9.64 -9.73 13.34
C GLU A 102 -8.77 -10.68 12.52
N ASP A 103 -9.30 -11.84 12.12
CA ASP A 103 -8.55 -12.83 11.33
C ASP A 103 -8.22 -12.36 9.91
N GLY A 104 -9.01 -11.43 9.38
CA GLY A 104 -8.81 -10.85 8.06
C GLY A 104 -7.92 -9.61 8.07
N LEU A 105 -7.50 -9.12 9.25
CA LEU A 105 -6.65 -7.94 9.41
C LEU A 105 -5.17 -8.35 9.49
N LEU A 106 -4.28 -7.49 9.01
CA LEU A 106 -2.85 -7.62 9.33
C LEU A 106 -2.64 -7.64 10.85
N ARG A 107 -1.60 -8.36 11.28
CA ARG A 107 -1.17 -8.35 12.68
C ARG A 107 -0.79 -6.92 13.09
N ASP A 108 -1.04 -6.55 14.35
CA ASP A 108 -0.85 -5.19 14.86
C ASP A 108 0.49 -4.52 14.42
N SER A 109 1.61 -5.25 14.47
CA SER A 109 2.92 -4.73 14.07
C SER A 109 3.05 -4.49 12.57
N GLU A 110 2.55 -5.43 11.75
CA GLU A 110 2.53 -5.32 10.29
C GLU A 110 1.55 -4.24 9.83
N LEU A 111 0.39 -4.15 10.49
CA LEU A 111 -0.60 -3.10 10.26
C LEU A 111 0.02 -1.71 10.51
N SER A 112 0.74 -1.57 11.62
CA SER A 112 1.44 -0.32 11.94
C SER A 112 2.45 0.04 10.86
N GLU A 113 3.21 -0.93 10.34
CA GLU A 113 4.17 -0.71 9.27
C GLU A 113 3.49 -0.30 7.97
N ALA A 114 2.48 -1.06 7.54
CA ALA A 114 1.73 -0.81 6.31
C ALA A 114 1.08 0.58 6.31
N LEU A 115 0.45 0.99 7.42
CA LEU A 115 -0.20 2.30 7.53
C LEU A 115 0.78 3.49 7.57
N THR A 116 2.02 3.28 8.04
CA THR A 116 3.09 4.30 8.02
C THR A 116 3.85 4.37 6.69
N SER A 117 3.68 3.36 5.82
CA SER A 117 4.39 3.31 4.54
C SER A 117 3.99 4.49 3.64
N PRO A 118 4.96 5.13 2.96
CA PRO A 118 4.67 6.10 1.90
C PRO A 118 3.84 5.53 0.75
N LYS A 119 3.85 4.20 0.57
CA LYS A 119 3.09 3.45 -0.44
C LYS A 119 1.94 2.64 0.16
N ARG A 120 1.37 3.12 1.27
CA ARG A 120 0.28 2.42 1.98
C ARG A 120 -0.95 2.17 1.10
N ASP A 121 -1.17 2.98 0.08
CA ASP A 121 -2.18 2.81 -0.95
C ASP A 121 -1.94 1.58 -1.83
N TYR A 122 -0.75 0.99 -1.80
CA TYR A 122 -0.42 -0.26 -2.50
C TYR A 122 -0.24 -1.47 -1.58
N LEU A 123 -0.65 -1.33 -0.32
CA LEU A 123 -0.60 -2.40 0.68
C LEU A 123 -2.01 -2.70 1.17
N PHE A 124 -2.38 -3.98 1.22
CA PHE A 124 -3.63 -4.39 1.85
C PHE A 124 -3.43 -4.47 3.37
N ILE A 125 -4.36 -3.89 4.13
CA ILE A 125 -4.32 -3.89 5.60
C ILE A 125 -5.33 -4.84 6.21
N GLY A 126 -6.37 -5.19 5.47
CA GLY A 126 -7.37 -6.15 5.88
C GLY A 126 -8.23 -6.63 4.72
N GLY A 127 -9.05 -7.64 4.97
CA GLY A 127 -10.03 -8.14 4.01
C GLY A 127 -11.20 -8.86 4.66
N SER A 128 -12.26 -9.02 3.89
CA SER A 128 -13.48 -9.74 4.25
C SER A 128 -13.89 -10.65 3.11
N VAL A 129 -14.09 -11.92 3.43
CA VAL A 129 -14.56 -12.94 2.50
C VAL A 129 -16.07 -13.10 2.70
N ASP A 130 -16.81 -13.02 1.60
CA ASP A 130 -18.23 -13.33 1.58
C ASP A 130 -18.48 -14.53 0.65
N HIS A 131 -18.73 -15.68 1.26
CA HIS A 131 -19.02 -16.92 0.53
C HIS A 131 -20.38 -16.89 -0.18
N ALA A 132 -21.34 -16.09 0.30
CA ALA A 132 -22.67 -16.03 -0.33
C ALA A 132 -22.61 -15.30 -1.67
N SER A 133 -21.84 -14.21 -1.75
CA SER A 133 -21.60 -13.50 -3.01
C SER A 133 -20.39 -14.00 -3.80
N GLU A 134 -19.59 -14.92 -3.24
CA GLU A 134 -18.31 -15.39 -3.78
C GLU A 134 -17.34 -14.24 -4.07
N THR A 135 -17.23 -13.31 -3.11
CA THR A 135 -16.33 -12.16 -3.23
C THR A 135 -15.38 -12.06 -2.06
N ILE A 136 -14.26 -11.39 -2.30
CA ILE A 136 -13.37 -10.88 -1.27
C ILE A 136 -13.24 -9.37 -1.46
N THR A 137 -13.47 -8.63 -0.39
CA THR A 137 -13.22 -7.19 -0.32
C THR A 137 -11.95 -6.95 0.47
N LEU A 138 -10.98 -6.27 -0.15
CA LEU A 138 -9.66 -5.99 0.40
C LEU A 138 -9.55 -4.49 0.64
N TRP A 139 -9.13 -4.09 1.83
CA TRP A 139 -8.91 -2.67 2.16
C TRP A 139 -7.45 -2.33 2.09
N ARG A 140 -7.15 -1.24 1.39
CA ARG A 140 -5.80 -0.68 1.26
C ARG A 140 -5.43 0.15 2.48
N GLY A 141 -4.16 0.48 2.65
CA GLY A 141 -3.69 1.36 3.73
C GLY A 141 -4.21 2.79 3.68
N ASN A 142 -4.85 3.19 2.57
CA ASN A 142 -5.61 4.44 2.44
C ASN A 142 -7.13 4.26 2.68
N LEU A 143 -7.54 3.08 3.14
CA LEU A 143 -8.91 2.61 3.42
C LEU A 143 -9.84 2.49 2.22
N GLU A 144 -9.32 2.59 0.99
CA GLU A 144 -10.13 2.31 -0.20
C GLU A 144 -10.27 0.80 -0.41
N PRO A 145 -11.49 0.32 -0.72
CA PRO A 145 -11.74 -1.09 -0.97
C PRO A 145 -11.43 -1.46 -2.42
N ILE A 146 -11.04 -2.72 -2.60
CA ILE A 146 -11.04 -3.43 -3.88
C ILE A 146 -11.80 -4.73 -3.68
N THR A 147 -12.87 -4.92 -4.43
CA THR A 147 -13.68 -6.14 -4.36
C THR A 147 -13.43 -6.98 -5.60
N VAL A 148 -13.08 -8.26 -5.39
CA VAL A 148 -12.82 -9.22 -6.47
C VAL A 148 -13.63 -10.49 -6.24
N ARG A 149 -13.97 -11.19 -7.33
CA ARG A 149 -14.67 -12.48 -7.30
C ARG A 149 -13.70 -13.61 -6.93
N PHE A 150 -14.20 -14.73 -6.39
CA PHE A 150 -13.39 -15.94 -6.18
C PHE A 150 -12.73 -16.44 -7.47
N SER A 151 -13.40 -16.28 -8.61
CA SER A 151 -12.87 -16.62 -9.93
C SER A 151 -11.59 -15.86 -10.32
N ALA A 152 -11.25 -14.78 -9.61
CA ALA A 152 -9.97 -14.07 -9.77
C ALA A 152 -8.76 -14.91 -9.31
N PHE A 153 -9.00 -15.97 -8.53
CA PHE A 153 -7.98 -16.86 -8.00
C PHE A 153 -8.14 -18.25 -8.63
N PRO A 154 -7.67 -18.45 -9.87
CA PRO A 154 -7.67 -19.78 -10.47
C PRO A 154 -6.70 -20.70 -9.73
N LYS A 155 -6.86 -22.02 -9.92
CA LYS A 155 -5.89 -23.01 -9.47
C LYS A 155 -4.48 -22.63 -9.95
N ALA A 156 -3.51 -22.63 -9.04
CA ALA A 156 -2.13 -22.30 -9.34
C ALA A 156 -1.49 -23.36 -10.26
N GLY A 157 -0.36 -23.02 -10.88
CA GLY A 157 0.32 -23.90 -11.84
C GLY A 157 0.88 -25.20 -11.25
N ASP A 158 1.13 -25.23 -9.94
CA ASP A 158 1.51 -26.41 -9.16
C ASP A 158 0.30 -27.25 -8.70
N GLY A 159 -0.91 -26.77 -8.99
CA GLY A 159 -2.16 -27.38 -8.62
C GLY A 159 -2.75 -26.94 -7.27
N THR A 160 -2.15 -25.96 -6.61
CA THR A 160 -2.70 -25.40 -5.37
C THR A 160 -4.03 -24.69 -5.64
N VAL A 161 -5.06 -25.00 -4.85
CA VAL A 161 -6.42 -24.43 -4.96
C VAL A 161 -6.64 -23.43 -3.82
N PRO A 162 -7.23 -22.26 -4.08
CA PRO A 162 -7.50 -21.29 -3.02
C PRO A 162 -8.55 -21.81 -2.02
N ASP A 163 -8.22 -21.71 -0.74
CA ASP A 163 -9.15 -21.90 0.36
C ASP A 163 -9.54 -20.54 0.95
N PHE A 164 -10.71 -20.05 0.54
CA PHE A 164 -11.25 -18.77 0.99
C PHE A 164 -11.65 -18.74 2.47
N GLY A 165 -11.88 -19.90 3.09
CA GLY A 165 -12.13 -20.01 4.53
C GLY A 165 -10.88 -19.78 5.38
N ARG A 166 -9.69 -19.84 4.75
CA ARG A 166 -8.39 -19.60 5.40
C ARG A 166 -7.71 -18.33 4.88
N PHE A 167 -8.51 -17.30 4.56
CA PHE A 167 -7.99 -15.99 4.14
C PHE A 167 -7.15 -15.32 5.24
N ARG A 168 -5.96 -14.85 4.85
CA ARG A 168 -5.07 -14.00 5.67
C ARG A 168 -4.25 -13.06 4.79
N LEU A 169 -3.76 -11.99 5.40
CA LEU A 169 -2.72 -11.13 4.82
C LEU A 169 -1.38 -11.39 5.50
N THR A 170 -0.31 -11.36 4.72
CA THR A 170 1.07 -11.50 5.19
C THR A 170 1.99 -10.50 4.50
N ASP A 171 3.27 -10.50 4.93
CA ASP A 171 4.35 -9.69 4.32
C ASP A 171 4.01 -8.20 4.32
N CYS A 172 3.53 -7.70 5.46
CA CYS A 172 3.11 -6.30 5.62
C CYS A 172 2.06 -5.85 4.56
N GLY A 173 1.19 -6.77 4.12
CA GLY A 173 0.12 -6.47 3.18
C GLY A 173 0.49 -6.62 1.70
N GLN A 174 1.65 -7.24 1.42
CA GLN A 174 2.11 -7.53 0.05
C GLN A 174 1.60 -8.87 -0.48
N THR A 175 1.15 -9.75 0.40
CA THR A 175 0.72 -11.11 0.04
C THR A 175 -0.63 -11.43 0.66
N ILE A 176 -1.48 -12.06 -0.13
CA ILE A 176 -2.73 -12.68 0.29
C ILE A 176 -2.53 -14.18 0.34
N LYS A 177 -2.93 -14.81 1.46
CA LYS A 177 -2.99 -16.26 1.61
C LYS A 177 -4.43 -16.73 1.65
N LEU A 178 -4.76 -17.74 0.86
CA LEU A 178 -6.05 -18.43 0.83
C LEU A 178 -5.76 -19.91 1.13
N GLY A 179 -5.46 -20.22 2.40
CA GLY A 179 -4.83 -21.48 2.78
C GLY A 179 -3.37 -21.53 2.34
N ASP A 180 -3.00 -22.52 1.54
CA ASP A 180 -1.65 -22.68 0.99
C ASP A 180 -1.47 -21.91 -0.33
N TYR A 181 -2.57 -21.41 -0.92
CA TYR A 181 -2.53 -20.56 -2.10
C TYR A 181 -2.04 -19.15 -1.74
N GLU A 182 -1.13 -18.61 -2.54
CA GLU A 182 -0.60 -17.25 -2.40
C GLU A 182 -0.90 -16.40 -3.65
N ALA A 183 -1.30 -15.16 -3.43
CA ALA A 183 -1.38 -14.14 -4.48
C ALA A 183 -0.70 -12.85 -4.00
N SER A 184 0.03 -12.21 -4.91
CA SER A 184 0.65 -10.91 -4.60
C SER A 184 -0.37 -9.77 -4.70
N THR A 185 -0.25 -8.81 -3.80
CA THR A 185 -1.01 -7.55 -3.83
C THR A 185 -0.79 -6.82 -5.16
N ASP A 186 0.45 -6.80 -5.68
CA ASP A 186 0.77 -6.16 -6.97
C ASP A 186 -0.05 -6.73 -8.12
N SER A 187 -0.19 -8.07 -8.19
CA SER A 187 -0.98 -8.72 -9.25
C SER A 187 -2.46 -8.33 -9.18
N ILE A 188 -3.03 -8.28 -7.98
CA ILE A 188 -4.44 -7.90 -7.77
C ILE A 188 -4.65 -6.42 -8.11
N LEU A 189 -3.79 -5.53 -7.61
CA LEU A 189 -3.88 -4.10 -7.93
C LEU A 189 -3.70 -3.87 -9.43
N TYR A 190 -2.79 -4.60 -10.09
CA TYR A 190 -2.61 -4.49 -11.53
C TYR A 190 -3.87 -4.92 -12.29
N GLU A 191 -4.54 -6.00 -11.89
CA GLU A 191 -5.73 -6.48 -12.61
C GLU A 191 -6.98 -5.62 -12.33
N TYR A 192 -7.14 -5.13 -11.10
CA TYR A 192 -8.40 -4.53 -10.64
C TYR A 192 -8.34 -3.02 -10.37
N ASP A 193 -7.17 -2.40 -10.37
CA ASP A 193 -7.00 -0.95 -10.19
C ASP A 193 -6.40 -0.28 -11.44
N ALA A 194 -7.24 0.50 -12.13
CA ALA A 194 -6.85 1.22 -13.34
C ALA A 194 -5.82 2.33 -13.08
N GLU A 195 -5.88 3.00 -11.93
CA GLU A 195 -4.91 4.04 -11.55
C GLU A 195 -3.55 3.42 -11.24
N TYR A 196 -3.55 2.30 -10.50
CA TYR A 196 -2.35 1.51 -10.26
C TYR A 196 -1.69 1.09 -11.58
N ARG A 197 -2.46 0.54 -12.53
CA ARG A 197 -1.95 0.21 -13.87
C ARG A 197 -1.35 1.41 -14.60
N ARG A 198 -1.98 2.58 -14.52
CA ARG A 198 -1.47 3.80 -15.16
C ARG A 198 -0.18 4.25 -14.50
N GLU A 199 -0.05 4.13 -13.19
CA GLU A 199 1.17 4.47 -12.45
C GLU A 199 2.31 3.52 -12.77
N VAL A 200 2.06 2.21 -12.72
CA VAL A 200 3.05 1.20 -13.10
C VAL A 200 3.51 1.42 -14.54
N ARG A 201 2.59 1.71 -15.49
CA ARG A 201 2.96 2.06 -16.87
C ARG A 201 3.80 3.33 -16.95
N ARG A 202 3.39 4.43 -16.30
CA ARG A 202 4.18 5.67 -16.25
C ARG A 202 5.57 5.44 -15.66
N ASN A 203 5.69 4.61 -14.63
CA ASN A 203 6.98 4.28 -14.01
C ASN A 203 7.82 3.37 -14.92
N ARG A 204 7.22 2.40 -15.60
CA ARG A 204 7.90 1.58 -16.62
C ARG A 204 8.39 2.44 -17.78
N GLU A 205 7.55 3.33 -18.32
CA GLU A 205 7.94 4.25 -19.39
C GLU A 205 9.06 5.19 -18.96
N LYS A 206 8.99 5.78 -17.76
CA LYS A 206 10.08 6.60 -17.21
C LYS A 206 11.38 5.82 -17.06
N ASN A 207 11.29 4.57 -16.58
CA ASN A 207 12.45 3.72 -16.40
C ASN A 207 13.00 3.23 -17.75
N GLU A 208 12.15 2.89 -18.71
CA GLU A 208 12.53 2.44 -20.06
C GLU A 208 13.07 3.57 -20.95
N LYS A 209 12.67 4.82 -20.70
CA LYS A 209 13.22 6.04 -21.30
C LYS A 209 14.39 6.63 -20.51
N SER A 210 14.79 5.99 -19.40
CA SER A 210 15.94 6.46 -18.64
C SER A 210 17.23 6.20 -19.40
N PHE A 211 18.21 7.10 -19.26
CA PHE A 211 19.54 6.93 -19.83
C PHE A 211 20.13 5.53 -19.54
N GLY A 212 19.95 5.02 -18.33
CA GLY A 212 20.41 3.69 -17.93
C GLY A 212 19.75 2.54 -18.71
N ALA A 213 18.45 2.64 -18.99
CA ALA A 213 17.75 1.64 -19.79
C ALA A 213 18.13 1.71 -21.26
N CYS A 214 18.23 2.90 -21.83
CA CYS A 214 18.69 3.10 -23.21
C CYS A 214 20.13 2.58 -23.39
N LEU A 215 21.03 2.91 -22.44
CA LEU A 215 22.39 2.39 -22.37
C LEU A 215 22.42 0.86 -22.34
N ARG A 216 21.61 0.23 -21.48
CA ARG A 216 21.52 -1.23 -21.36
C ARG A 216 21.02 -1.86 -22.65
N ARG A 217 20.01 -1.26 -23.30
CA ARG A 217 19.41 -1.75 -24.54
C ARG A 217 20.41 -1.66 -25.69
N LEU A 218 21.04 -0.50 -25.87
CA LEU A 218 22.08 -0.27 -26.86
C LEU A 218 23.27 -1.22 -26.65
N ARG A 219 23.75 -1.37 -25.42
CA ARG A 219 24.83 -2.33 -25.10
C ARG A 219 24.47 -3.77 -25.49
N LYS A 220 23.25 -4.22 -25.16
CA LYS A 220 22.77 -5.55 -25.54
C LYS A 220 22.60 -5.70 -27.04
N GLN A 221 22.11 -4.69 -27.74
CA GLN A 221 22.00 -4.67 -29.20
C GLN A 221 23.37 -4.81 -29.88
N ARG A 222 24.40 -4.15 -29.31
CA ARG A 222 25.80 -4.27 -29.73
C ARG A 222 26.50 -5.54 -29.22
N ARG A 223 25.79 -6.38 -28.45
CA ARG A 223 26.30 -7.63 -27.83
C ARG A 223 27.56 -7.41 -26.97
N LEU A 224 27.68 -6.25 -26.33
CA LEU A 224 28.84 -5.89 -25.51
C LEU A 224 28.64 -6.31 -24.04
N GLY A 225 29.67 -6.91 -23.45
CA GLY A 225 29.76 -7.11 -22.00
C GLY A 225 30.01 -5.78 -21.28
N ARG A 226 29.78 -5.76 -19.96
CA ARG A 226 30.06 -4.55 -19.14
C ARG A 226 31.56 -4.30 -18.98
N ASP A 227 32.36 -5.35 -19.13
CA ASP A 227 33.83 -5.35 -19.11
C ASP A 227 34.44 -4.53 -20.26
N LYS A 228 33.68 -4.32 -21.34
CA LYS A 228 34.14 -3.58 -22.53
C LYS A 228 34.19 -2.06 -22.36
N PHE A 229 33.77 -1.53 -21.22
CA PHE A 229 33.70 -0.10 -20.95
C PHE A 229 34.90 0.43 -20.15
N ALA A 230 36.05 -0.24 -20.22
CA ALA A 230 37.27 0.21 -19.56
C ALA A 230 37.61 1.68 -19.92
N PRO A 231 38.03 2.52 -18.95
CA PRO A 231 38.43 2.19 -17.58
C PRO A 231 37.26 2.18 -16.56
N LEU A 232 35.99 2.29 -17.00
CA LEU A 232 34.85 2.18 -16.09
C LEU A 232 34.69 0.73 -15.62
N SER A 233 34.51 0.54 -14.32
CA SER A 233 34.25 -0.79 -13.76
C SER A 233 32.87 -1.30 -14.16
N GLU A 234 32.73 -2.63 -14.28
CA GLU A 234 31.43 -3.27 -14.53
C GLU A 234 30.36 -2.89 -13.50
N LYS A 235 30.78 -2.71 -12.23
CA LYS A 235 29.89 -2.27 -11.15
C LYS A 235 29.37 -0.87 -11.41
N THR A 236 30.22 0.05 -11.89
CA THR A 236 29.81 1.40 -12.28
C THR A 236 28.80 1.36 -13.41
N ILE A 237 29.07 0.58 -14.47
CA ILE A 237 28.14 0.40 -15.59
C ILE A 237 26.80 -0.18 -15.10
N ALA A 238 26.83 -1.20 -14.24
CA ALA A 238 25.63 -1.81 -13.68
C ALA A 238 24.81 -0.85 -12.80
N ARG A 239 25.45 0.10 -12.10
CA ARG A 239 24.74 1.16 -11.35
C ARG A 239 24.08 2.17 -12.27
N ILE A 240 24.79 2.60 -13.32
CA ILE A 240 24.24 3.52 -14.34
C ILE A 240 23.05 2.86 -15.06
N GLU A 241 23.19 1.61 -15.51
CA GLU A 241 22.11 0.85 -16.16
C GLU A 241 20.88 0.65 -15.28
N ARG A 242 21.05 0.62 -13.96
CA ARG A 242 19.97 0.49 -12.97
C ARG A 242 19.36 1.84 -12.57
N GLY A 243 19.85 2.95 -13.11
CA GLY A 243 19.38 4.30 -12.76
C GLY A 243 19.78 4.75 -11.35
N GLU A 244 20.76 4.10 -10.73
CA GLU A 244 21.28 4.46 -9.39
C GLU A 244 22.27 5.64 -9.43
N VAL A 245 22.42 6.27 -10.60
CA VAL A 245 23.31 7.41 -10.84
C VAL A 245 22.46 8.51 -11.48
N ASP A 246 22.15 9.55 -10.72
CA ASP A 246 21.24 10.63 -11.13
C ASP A 246 21.75 11.42 -12.34
N ARG A 247 23.07 11.65 -12.42
CA ARG A 247 23.73 12.31 -13.56
C ARG A 247 25.04 11.65 -13.90
N VAL A 248 25.16 11.17 -15.13
CA VAL A 248 26.42 10.66 -15.68
C VAL A 248 27.31 11.84 -16.05
N HIS A 249 28.51 11.88 -15.50
CA HIS A 249 29.48 12.95 -15.77
C HIS A 249 29.81 13.01 -17.28
N PRO A 250 29.99 14.21 -17.89
CA PRO A 250 30.24 14.34 -19.34
C PRO A 250 31.38 13.46 -19.85
N ARG A 251 32.50 13.39 -19.11
CA ARG A 251 33.63 12.49 -19.42
C ARG A 251 33.24 11.01 -19.49
N THR A 252 32.38 10.56 -18.56
CA THR A 252 31.84 9.20 -18.54
C THR A 252 30.89 8.99 -19.71
N MET A 253 30.07 9.99 -20.04
CA MET A 253 29.16 9.97 -21.19
C MET A 253 29.91 9.77 -22.51
N SER A 254 30.97 10.55 -22.75
CA SER A 254 31.81 10.43 -23.95
C SER A 254 32.45 9.05 -24.07
N LEU A 255 32.83 8.46 -22.95
CA LEU A 255 33.43 7.13 -22.93
C LEU A 255 32.42 6.03 -23.28
N LEU A 256 31.22 6.09 -22.68
CA LEU A 256 30.13 5.19 -23.02
C LEU A 256 29.78 5.28 -24.51
N ALA A 257 29.66 6.51 -25.03
CA ALA A 257 29.33 6.79 -26.43
C ALA A 257 30.39 6.25 -27.40
N ALA A 258 31.67 6.49 -27.10
CA ALA A 258 32.79 6.00 -27.90
C ALA A 258 32.81 4.46 -27.98
N THR A 259 32.63 3.77 -26.84
CA THR A 259 32.56 2.30 -26.81
C THR A 259 31.34 1.75 -27.56
N LEU A 260 30.21 2.47 -27.52
CA LEU A 260 28.96 2.07 -28.19
C LEU A 260 28.87 2.51 -29.66
N GLN A 261 29.86 3.26 -30.13
CA GLN A 261 29.94 3.80 -31.49
C GLN A 261 28.72 4.65 -31.88
N VAL A 262 28.28 5.50 -30.94
CA VAL A 262 27.19 6.46 -31.14
C VAL A 262 27.63 7.83 -30.62
N ARG A 263 26.90 8.89 -30.95
CA ARG A 263 27.09 10.19 -30.30
C ARG A 263 26.53 10.15 -28.86
N PRO A 264 27.10 10.89 -27.90
CA PRO A 264 26.60 10.93 -26.52
C PRO A 264 25.10 11.20 -26.39
N GLU A 265 24.57 12.05 -27.27
CA GLU A 265 23.17 12.46 -27.29
C GLU A 265 22.25 11.33 -27.78
N GLU A 266 22.75 10.49 -28.70
CA GLU A 266 22.00 9.39 -29.32
C GLU A 266 21.74 8.24 -28.35
N ILE A 267 22.51 8.11 -27.26
CA ILE A 267 22.30 7.02 -26.30
C ILE A 267 20.88 7.06 -25.72
N ASN A 268 20.29 8.25 -25.51
CA ASN A 268 18.93 8.40 -24.97
C ASN A 268 17.81 8.10 -25.99
N GLU A 269 18.16 7.90 -27.26
CA GLU A 269 17.20 7.67 -28.34
C GLU A 269 16.90 6.17 -28.56
N TYR A 270 17.63 5.27 -27.89
CA TYR A 270 17.50 3.81 -28.00
C TYR A 270 16.58 3.18 -26.98
#